data_AF-A0A964RNW5-F1
#
_entry.id   AF-A0A964RNW5-F1
#
_cell.length_a   1.000
_cell.length_b   1.000
_cell.length_c   1.000
_cell.angle_alpha   90.00
_cell.angle_beta   90.00
_cell.angle_gamma   90.00
#
_symmetry.space_group_name_H-M   'P 1'
#
loop_
_entity.id
_entity.type
_entity.pdbx_description
1 polymer ?
#
loop_
_entity_poly.entity_id
_entity_poly.type
_entity_poly.pdbx_seq_one_letter_code
_entity_poly.pdbx_strand_id
1 'polypeptide(L)'
;MNTKVVTGIIKLAYVHIFEPYSIVESVEPRYSTTIIISKCDAETLEPINRFIEEVNRYCNIKTLLRDGDLERPEDPLYKFSYFLNVNSKNKPGIVDSNVNTIIEPIEVKNGSYAKVSFNLYTYDSNSNKGIAASLNNIQLIEGFPLISCRNCVY
;
A
#
# COMPACT_ATOMS: atom_id res chain seq x y z
N MET A 1 -18.66 7.34 6.30
CA MET A 1 -17.54 6.39 6.45
C MET A 1 -16.26 7.07 5.98
N ASN A 2 -15.25 7.19 6.83
CA ASN A 2 -13.96 7.74 6.39
C ASN A 2 -13.22 6.66 5.60
N THR A 3 -12.97 6.89 4.31
CA THR A 3 -12.29 5.94 3.43
C THR A 3 -10.79 6.17 3.35
N LYS A 4 -10.32 7.31 3.86
CA LYS A 4 -8.91 7.67 3.86
C LYS A 4 -8.17 6.92 4.96
N VAL A 5 -7.12 6.23 4.57
CA VAL A 5 -6.15 5.58 5.47
C VAL A 5 -4.81 6.29 5.31
N VAL A 6 -4.15 6.54 6.43
CA VAL A 6 -2.75 6.97 6.49
C VAL A 6 -2.01 5.90 7.27
N THR A 7 -0.99 5.30 6.66
CA THR A 7 -0.25 4.22 7.30
C THR A 7 0.70 4.74 8.37
N GLY A 8 1.12 3.83 9.26
CA GLY A 8 2.39 3.92 9.96
C GLY A 8 3.58 3.86 8.99
N ILE A 9 4.76 3.54 9.54
CA ILE A 9 5.96 3.33 8.71
C ILE A 9 5.89 1.92 8.13
N ILE A 10 5.79 1.87 6.81
CA ILE A 10 5.63 0.64 6.02
C ILE A 10 6.77 0.52 5.00
N LYS A 11 6.87 -0.65 4.36
CA LYS A 11 7.80 -0.85 3.24
C LYS A 11 7.08 -0.72 1.90
N LEU A 12 7.80 -0.26 0.89
CA LEU A 12 7.33 -0.18 -0.49
C LEU A 12 7.96 -1.27 -1.35
N ALA A 13 7.22 -1.77 -2.33
CA ALA A 13 7.73 -2.62 -3.40
C ALA A 13 7.09 -2.25 -4.75
N TYR A 14 7.76 -2.60 -5.85
CA TYR A 14 7.30 -2.35 -7.23
C TYR A 14 6.86 -0.90 -7.42
N VAL A 15 7.79 0.03 -7.17
CA VAL A 15 7.50 1.46 -7.01
C VAL A 15 7.50 2.17 -8.37
N HIS A 16 6.33 2.63 -8.80
CA HIS A 16 6.11 3.42 -10.02
C HIS A 16 5.37 4.71 -9.66
N ILE A 17 6.03 5.60 -8.92
CA ILE A 17 5.40 6.79 -8.32
C ILE A 17 5.83 8.09 -9.01
N PHE A 18 6.98 8.09 -9.69
CA PHE A 18 7.46 9.23 -10.47
C PHE A 18 6.98 9.20 -11.92
N GLU A 19 6.83 8.00 -12.48
CA GLU A 19 6.31 7.74 -13.82
C GLU A 19 5.22 6.68 -13.77
N PRO A 20 4.11 6.85 -14.51
CA PRO A 20 3.05 5.86 -14.54
C PRO A 20 3.51 4.63 -15.32
N TYR A 21 3.15 3.45 -14.82
CA TYR A 21 3.52 2.17 -15.40
C TYR A 21 2.28 1.32 -15.65
N SER A 22 2.32 0.52 -16.71
CA SER A 22 1.34 -0.53 -16.94
C SER A 22 2.04 -1.85 -17.14
N ILE A 23 1.56 -2.88 -16.44
CA ILE A 23 2.03 -4.27 -16.62
C ILE A 23 1.47 -4.85 -17.93
N VAL A 24 0.31 -4.36 -18.37
CA VAL A 24 -0.41 -4.87 -19.54
C VAL A 24 -0.49 -3.74 -20.57
N GLU A 25 0.05 -3.95 -21.77
CA GLU A 25 0.13 -2.91 -22.81
C GLU A 25 -1.23 -2.27 -23.15
N SER A 26 -2.34 -3.01 -22.99
CA SER A 26 -3.69 -2.52 -23.27
C SER A 26 -4.36 -1.76 -22.12
N VAL A 27 -3.71 -1.63 -20.97
CA VAL A 27 -4.23 -0.92 -19.80
C VAL A 27 -3.54 0.43 -19.65
N GLU A 28 -4.31 1.48 -19.40
CA GLU A 28 -3.81 2.83 -19.15
C GLU A 28 -2.76 2.83 -18.03
N PRO A 29 -1.54 3.36 -18.26
CA PRO A 29 -0.49 3.44 -17.25
C PRO A 29 -0.94 4.20 -16.01
N ARG A 30 -0.55 3.71 -14.83
CA ARG A 30 -0.90 4.31 -13.54
C ARG A 30 0.31 4.44 -12.65
N TYR A 31 0.27 5.47 -11.81
CA TYR A 31 1.17 5.55 -10.67
C TYR A 31 0.76 4.46 -9.69
N SER A 32 1.70 3.63 -9.27
CA SER A 32 1.38 2.48 -8.42
C SER A 32 2.54 2.08 -7.54
N THR A 33 2.21 1.44 -6.43
CA THR A 33 3.17 0.74 -5.58
C THR A 33 2.46 -0.35 -4.79
N THR A 34 3.21 -1.36 -4.40
CA THR A 34 2.80 -2.33 -3.39
C THR A 34 3.20 -1.81 -2.03
N ILE A 35 2.24 -1.64 -1.13
CA ILE A 35 2.52 -1.33 0.26
C ILE A 35 2.57 -2.61 1.08
N ILE A 36 3.54 -2.70 1.97
CA ILE A 36 3.80 -3.87 2.82
C ILE A 36 3.70 -3.42 4.28
N ILE A 37 2.65 -3.91 4.94
CA ILE A 37 2.20 -3.51 6.27
C ILE A 37 2.54 -4.64 7.23
N SER A 38 3.24 -4.35 8.32
CA SER A 38 3.51 -5.35 9.36
C SER A 38 2.19 -5.88 9.95
N LYS A 39 2.11 -7.18 10.23
CA LYS A 39 0.95 -7.78 10.92
C LYS A 39 0.72 -7.17 12.31
N CYS A 40 1.74 -6.58 12.93
CA CYS A 40 1.63 -5.89 14.21
C CYS A 40 1.20 -4.40 14.09
N ASP A 41 1.07 -3.85 12.89
CA ASP A 41 0.62 -2.46 12.66
C ASP A 41 -0.91 -2.38 12.75
N ALA A 42 -1.43 -2.51 13.98
CA ALA A 42 -2.86 -2.50 14.25
C ALA A 42 -3.52 -1.18 13.84
N GLU A 43 -2.83 -0.05 13.99
CA GLU A 43 -3.35 1.28 13.65
C GLU A 43 -3.66 1.40 12.15
N THR A 44 -2.80 0.84 11.29
CA THR A 44 -3.05 0.81 9.85
C THR A 44 -4.09 -0.24 9.45
N LEU A 45 -4.07 -1.42 10.09
CA LEU A 45 -4.93 -2.55 9.72
C LEU A 45 -6.38 -2.37 10.19
N GLU A 46 -6.62 -1.74 11.33
CA GLU A 46 -7.96 -1.53 11.88
C GLU A 46 -8.92 -0.80 10.92
N PRO A 47 -8.60 0.38 10.35
CA PRO A 47 -9.51 1.05 9.42
C PRO A 47 -9.73 0.26 8.12
N ILE A 48 -8.74 -0.52 7.67
CA ILE A 48 -8.85 -1.38 6.49
C ILE A 48 -9.82 -2.53 6.76
N ASN A 49 -9.63 -3.25 7.87
CA ASN A 49 -10.48 -4.37 8.26
C ASN A 49 -11.91 -3.91 8.51
N ARG A 50 -12.10 -2.77 9.18
CA ARG A 50 -13.42 -2.16 9.38
C ARG A 50 -14.12 -1.87 8.05
N PHE A 51 -13.38 -1.36 7.05
CA PHE A 51 -13.95 -1.12 5.72
C PHE A 51 -14.34 -2.43 5.03
N ILE A 52 -13.49 -3.46 5.11
CA ILE A 52 -13.77 -4.78 4.54
C ILE A 52 -15.02 -5.41 5.18
N GLU A 53 -15.14 -5.36 6.51
CA GLU A 53 -16.28 -5.88 7.24
C GLU A 53 -17.58 -5.18 6.86
N GLU A 54 -17.57 -3.85 6.75
CA GLU A 54 -18.74 -3.07 6.37
C GLU A 54 -19.24 -3.44 4.97
N VAL A 55 -18.31 -3.61 4.01
CA VAL A 55 -18.65 -4.03 2.65
C VAL A 55 -19.16 -5.47 2.62
N ASN A 56 -18.51 -6.38 3.35
CA ASN A 56 -18.87 -7.80 3.40
C ASN A 56 -20.21 -8.09 4.08
N ARG A 57 -20.76 -7.15 4.86
CA ARG A 57 -22.15 -7.26 5.37
C ARG A 57 -23.19 -7.29 4.25
N TYR A 58 -22.89 -6.67 3.10
CA TYR A 58 -23.83 -6.56 1.98
C TYR A 58 -23.45 -7.48 0.83
N CYS A 59 -22.15 -7.64 0.56
CA CYS A 59 -21.65 -8.43 -0.55
C CYS A 59 -20.35 -9.12 -0.16
N ASN A 60 -20.29 -10.46 -0.20
CA ASN A 60 -19.05 -11.19 0.05
C ASN A 60 -18.11 -11.02 -1.16
N ILE A 61 -17.18 -10.05 -1.10
CA ILE A 61 -16.29 -9.71 -2.20
C ILE A 61 -14.82 -9.89 -1.83
N LYS A 62 -13.97 -10.02 -2.86
CA LYS A 62 -12.55 -10.27 -2.69
C LYS A 62 -11.89 -9.11 -1.92
N THR A 63 -11.15 -9.46 -0.86
CA THR A 63 -10.37 -8.50 -0.07
C THR A 63 -9.19 -7.95 -0.86
N LEU A 64 -8.84 -6.70 -0.60
CA LEU A 64 -7.62 -6.08 -1.13
C LEU A 64 -6.36 -6.51 -0.35
N LEU A 65 -6.52 -6.97 0.89
CA LEU A 65 -5.43 -7.27 1.81
C LEU A 65 -4.96 -8.71 1.60
N ARG A 66 -3.72 -8.87 1.15
CA ARG A 66 -3.09 -10.17 0.86
C ARG A 66 -2.11 -10.54 1.95
N ASP A 67 -2.00 -11.84 2.25
CA ASP A 67 -1.10 -12.35 3.28
C ASP A 67 0.27 -12.70 2.67
N GLY A 68 1.31 -11.99 3.12
CA GLY A 68 2.67 -12.16 2.62
C GLY A 68 3.26 -13.53 2.96
N ASP A 69 2.93 -14.08 4.13
CA ASP A 69 3.45 -15.39 4.56
C ASP A 69 2.86 -16.53 3.73
N LEU A 70 1.61 -16.37 3.26
CA LEU A 70 0.92 -17.38 2.43
C LEU A 70 1.24 -17.23 0.95
N GLU A 71 1.22 -16.00 0.43
CA GLU A 71 1.38 -15.76 -1.01
C GLU A 71 2.84 -15.58 -1.45
N ARG A 72 3.75 -15.22 -0.53
CA ARG A 72 5.16 -14.91 -0.83
C ARG A 72 6.11 -15.51 0.24
N PRO A 73 6.03 -16.82 0.54
CA PRO A 73 6.80 -17.44 1.62
C PRO A 73 8.33 -17.36 1.43
N GLU A 74 8.79 -17.31 0.17
CA GLU A 74 10.22 -17.29 -0.18
C GLU A 74 10.84 -15.88 -0.17
N ASP A 75 10.02 -14.83 -0.03
CA ASP A 75 10.51 -13.44 -0.08
C ASP A 75 10.55 -12.84 1.34
N PRO A 76 11.75 -12.63 1.91
CA PRO A 76 11.90 -12.06 3.25
C PRO A 76 11.24 -10.69 3.44
N LEU A 77 11.01 -9.94 2.35
CA LEU A 77 10.35 -8.65 2.40
C LEU A 77 8.88 -8.77 2.86
N TYR A 78 8.23 -9.89 2.57
CA TYR A 78 6.81 -10.15 2.84
C TYR A 78 6.56 -10.95 4.14
N LYS A 79 7.63 -11.37 4.83
CA LYS A 79 7.50 -12.13 6.07
C LYS A 79 6.79 -11.31 7.17
N PHE A 80 5.87 -11.94 7.89
CA PHE A 80 5.05 -11.34 8.95
C PHE A 80 4.33 -10.06 8.51
N SER A 81 3.91 -10.01 7.26
CA SER A 81 3.29 -8.81 6.69
C SER A 81 2.02 -9.14 5.92
N TYR A 82 1.14 -8.14 5.85
CA TYR A 82 0.14 -8.04 4.82
C TYR A 82 0.63 -7.10 3.73
N PHE A 83 0.10 -7.25 2.52
CA PHE A 83 0.42 -6.35 1.43
C PHE A 83 -0.80 -6.11 0.54
N LEU A 84 -0.84 -4.93 -0.07
CA LEU A 84 -1.88 -4.55 -1.02
C LEU A 84 -1.31 -3.61 -2.07
N ASN A 85 -1.97 -3.56 -3.22
CA ASN A 85 -1.58 -2.67 -4.31
C ASN A 85 -2.39 -1.38 -4.23
N VAL A 86 -1.70 -0.24 -4.25
CA VAL A 86 -2.31 1.09 -4.36
C VAL A 86 -1.97 1.69 -5.71
N ASN A 87 -2.93 2.35 -6.35
CA ASN A 87 -2.70 3.02 -7.63
C ASN A 87 -3.47 4.33 -7.79
N SER A 88 -3.01 5.18 -8.69
CA SER A 88 -3.67 6.43 -9.05
C SER A 88 -3.44 6.77 -10.52
N LYS A 89 -4.41 7.42 -11.15
CA LYS A 89 -4.23 8.05 -12.47
C LYS A 89 -3.40 9.34 -12.38
N ASN A 90 -3.59 10.08 -11.29
CA ASN A 90 -2.92 11.36 -11.06
C ASN A 90 -1.60 11.13 -10.33
N LYS A 91 -0.59 11.94 -10.64
CA LYS A 91 0.71 11.90 -9.96
C LYS A 91 0.50 12.12 -8.45
N PRO A 92 0.98 11.20 -7.58
CA PRO A 92 0.85 11.38 -6.14
C PRO A 92 1.72 12.53 -5.65
N GLY A 93 1.35 13.15 -4.53
CA GLY A 93 2.25 14.04 -3.80
C GLY A 93 3.37 13.21 -3.16
N ILE A 94 4.63 13.53 -3.47
CA ILE A 94 5.80 12.82 -2.95
C ILE A 94 6.63 13.81 -2.12
N VAL A 95 6.86 13.46 -0.86
CA VAL A 95 7.63 14.28 0.09
C VAL A 95 8.72 13.46 0.78
N ASP A 96 9.77 14.13 1.25
CA ASP A 96 10.83 13.53 2.06
C ASP A 96 10.43 13.38 3.55
N SER A 97 11.37 12.93 4.37
CA SER A 97 11.18 12.75 5.82
C SER A 97 10.86 14.07 6.55
N ASN A 98 11.27 15.21 6.00
CA ASN A 98 11.05 16.56 6.50
C ASN A 98 9.80 17.23 5.89
N VAL A 99 9.02 16.49 5.09
CA VAL A 99 7.81 16.99 4.41
C VAL A 99 8.13 18.04 3.33
N ASN A 100 9.33 18.02 2.77
CA ASN A 100 9.67 18.79 1.58
C ASN A 100 9.26 18.02 0.33
N THR A 101 8.67 18.72 -0.65
CA THR A 101 8.30 18.12 -1.93
C THR A 101 9.54 17.64 -2.69
N ILE A 102 9.52 16.37 -3.10
CA ILE A 102 10.53 15.80 -3.98
C ILE A 102 10.10 16.05 -5.42
N ILE A 103 10.82 16.94 -6.10
CA ILE A 103 10.52 17.34 -7.49
C ILE A 103 11.25 16.41 -8.47
N GLU A 104 12.52 16.12 -8.18
CA GLU A 104 13.37 15.28 -9.01
C GLU A 104 13.20 13.80 -8.63
N PRO A 105 13.09 12.89 -9.62
CA PRO A 105 13.00 11.46 -9.34
C PRO A 105 14.21 10.98 -8.56
N ILE A 106 13.96 10.37 -7.39
CA ILE A 106 14.97 9.64 -6.63
C ILE A 106 14.77 8.15 -6.77
N GLU A 107 15.84 7.38 -6.63
CA GLU A 107 15.75 5.92 -6.66
C GLU A 107 15.04 5.42 -5.40
N VAL A 108 13.87 4.80 -5.57
CA VAL A 108 13.14 4.12 -4.49
C VAL A 108 13.23 2.62 -4.70
N LYS A 109 13.97 1.94 -3.82
CA LYS A 109 14.21 0.50 -3.91
C LYS A 109 13.08 -0.29 -3.24
N ASN A 110 12.96 -1.55 -3.61
CA ASN A 110 12.13 -2.49 -2.87
C ASN A 110 12.63 -2.58 -1.42
N GLY A 111 11.74 -2.41 -0.46
CA GLY A 111 12.07 -2.34 0.96
C GLY A 111 12.31 -0.93 1.50
N SER A 112 12.29 0.11 0.65
CA SER A 112 12.32 1.50 1.13
C SER A 112 11.14 1.78 2.07
N TYR A 113 11.39 2.56 3.12
CA TYR A 113 10.39 2.91 4.11
C TYR A 113 9.60 4.16 3.70
N ALA A 114 8.30 4.13 3.97
CA ALA A 114 7.43 5.26 3.68
C ALA A 114 6.22 5.31 4.62
N LYS A 115 5.57 6.46 4.67
CA LYS A 115 4.15 6.58 5.06
C LYS A 115 3.33 6.85 3.81
N VAL A 116 2.21 6.16 3.66
CA VAL A 116 1.36 6.29 2.49
C VAL A 116 -0.03 6.69 2.91
N SER A 117 -0.62 7.63 2.18
CA SER A 117 -2.03 7.95 2.29
C SER A 117 -2.77 7.44 1.06
N PHE A 118 -3.89 6.77 1.28
CA PHE A 118 -4.72 6.21 0.21
C PHE A 118 -6.20 6.23 0.63
N ASN A 119 -7.10 6.06 -0.33
CA ASN A 119 -8.52 5.88 -0.04
C ASN A 119 -8.99 4.50 -0.46
N LEU A 120 -9.80 3.87 0.37
CA LEU A 120 -10.47 2.61 0.07
C LEU A 120 -11.75 2.87 -0.74
N TYR A 121 -12.00 2.03 -1.75
CA TYR A 121 -13.22 2.09 -2.53
C TYR A 121 -13.61 0.71 -3.04
N THR A 122 -14.90 0.49 -3.24
CA THR A 122 -15.41 -0.71 -3.91
C THR A 122 -15.43 -0.48 -5.42
N TYR A 123 -15.14 -1.52 -6.19
CA TYR A 123 -15.31 -1.50 -7.63
C TYR A 123 -16.21 -2.65 -8.07
N ASP A 124 -17.01 -2.39 -9.10
CA ASP A 124 -17.85 -3.36 -9.79
C ASP A 124 -17.53 -3.20 -11.28
N SER A 125 -16.61 -4.00 -11.79
CA SER A 125 -16.26 -4.02 -13.21
C SER A 125 -16.77 -5.33 -13.83
N ASN A 126 -17.04 -5.31 -15.15
CA ASN A 126 -17.78 -6.31 -15.94
C ASN A 126 -17.37 -7.80 -15.76
N SER A 127 -16.32 -8.12 -15.00
CA SER A 127 -15.95 -9.50 -14.63
C SER A 127 -15.49 -9.68 -13.17
N ASN A 128 -15.35 -8.61 -12.37
CA ASN A 128 -14.87 -8.69 -10.98
C ASN A 128 -15.45 -7.58 -10.09
N LYS A 129 -15.89 -7.99 -8.89
CA LYS A 129 -16.27 -7.09 -7.81
C LYS A 129 -15.28 -7.22 -6.67
N GLY A 130 -14.87 -6.10 -6.08
CA GLY A 130 -13.87 -6.13 -5.02
C GLY A 130 -13.66 -4.79 -4.34
N ILE A 131 -12.69 -4.78 -3.44
CA ILE A 131 -12.20 -3.57 -2.79
C ILE A 131 -10.85 -3.22 -3.39
N ALA A 132 -10.60 -1.94 -3.63
CA ALA A 132 -9.33 -1.41 -4.12
C ALA A 132 -8.92 -0.17 -3.31
N ALA A 133 -7.68 0.27 -3.54
CA ALA A 133 -7.09 1.41 -2.85
C ALA A 133 -6.51 2.42 -3.84
N SER A 134 -6.97 3.67 -3.75
CA SER A 134 -6.48 4.78 -4.57
C SER A 134 -5.35 5.50 -3.86
N LEU A 135 -4.18 5.60 -4.49
CA LEU A 135 -3.02 6.28 -3.95
C LEU A 135 -3.23 7.80 -3.91
N ASN A 136 -2.91 8.44 -2.78
CA ASN A 136 -2.95 9.90 -2.64
C ASN A 136 -1.55 10.51 -2.56
N ASN A 137 -0.85 10.29 -1.44
CA ASN A 137 0.47 10.89 -1.18
C ASN A 137 1.40 9.87 -0.53
N ILE A 138 2.70 10.05 -0.73
CA ILE A 138 3.78 9.23 -0.20
C ILE A 138 4.79 10.15 0.49
N GLN A 139 5.09 9.83 1.74
CA GLN A 139 6.21 10.39 2.46
C GLN A 139 7.31 9.34 2.55
N LEU A 140 8.45 9.57 1.89
CA LEU A 140 9.61 8.69 1.94
C LEU A 140 10.38 8.94 3.25
N ILE A 141 10.74 7.86 3.94
CA ILE A 141 11.44 7.92 5.22
C ILE A 141 12.87 7.42 5.01
N GLU A 142 13.84 8.32 5.12
CA GLU A 142 15.25 7.98 5.06
C GLU A 142 15.72 7.31 6.35
N GLY A 143 16.66 6.36 6.21
CA GLY A 143 17.48 5.91 7.33
C GLY A 143 16.77 5.16 8.45
N PHE A 144 15.52 4.71 8.28
CA PHE A 144 14.86 3.91 9.32
C PHE A 144 15.64 2.60 9.53
N PRO A 145 16.32 2.41 10.67
CA PRO A 145 16.97 1.14 10.98
C PRO A 145 15.86 0.12 11.27
N LEU A 146 16.16 -1.16 11.05
CA LEU A 146 15.33 -2.30 11.43
C LEU A 146 15.08 -2.32 12.95
N ILE A 147 14.28 -1.41 13.48
CA ILE A 147 13.55 -1.69 14.71
C ILE A 147 12.51 -2.70 14.26
N SER A 148 12.91 -3.97 14.32
CA SER A 148 11.95 -5.06 14.44
C SER A 148 10.91 -4.58 15.44
N CYS A 149 9.64 -4.61 15.08
CA CYS A 149 8.56 -4.34 16.02
C CYS A 149 8.95 -4.96 17.35
N ARG A 150 9.17 -4.16 18.40
CA ARG A 150 9.52 -4.67 19.74
C ARG A 150 8.45 -5.65 20.27
N ASN A 151 7.30 -5.71 19.58
CA ASN A 151 6.16 -6.58 19.86
C ASN A 151 5.92 -7.70 18.82
N CYS A 152 6.70 -7.82 17.75
CA CYS A 152 6.71 -9.06 16.95
C CYS A 152 7.98 -9.83 17.34
N VAL A 153 7.95 -10.50 18.50
CA VAL A 153 9.01 -11.41 18.93
C VAL A 153 8.93 -12.68 18.07
N TYR A 154 10.09 -13.02 17.47
CA TYR A 154 10.51 -14.23 16.74
C TYR A 154 9.50 -15.34 16.46
#